data_AF-A0A0C1ZJG8-F1
#
_entry.id   AF-A0A0C1ZJG8-F1
#
_cell.length_a   1.000
_cell.length_b   1.000
_cell.length_c   1.000
_cell.angle_alpha   90.00
_cell.angle_beta   90.00
_cell.angle_gamma   90.00
#
_symmetry.space_group_name_H-M   'P 1'
#
loop_
_entity.id
_entity.type
_entity.pdbx_description
1 polymer ?
#
loop_
_entity_poly.entity_id
_entity_poly.type
_entity_poly.pdbx_seq_one_letter_code
_entity_poly.pdbx_strand_id
1 'polypeptide(L)'
;MHMMNRSYGICGLLLLSSGCGLEPVGEGGGEDAIPPAVQQAFDESCATSTGCHGAGAGQVVLSAPESGQILMTSSSSGGGPFVTLGDLEASYIAQKILGGPNITGGPMPPSPQSPDDSLNQAIIIGWIAGVPIAEGGSGDGDGDGEGDGDGDGDGEPAPTCYIEAPVPAMPSYETDIWPIIENRCGVAGCHADLSGPLMPDAMTSYDNFVSVMAVGAALNLVEPLSADDSYLWHKLMGTQASVMGSGSTMPLTGALCPIEVQAIYAWINSGAEL
;
A
#
# COMPACT_ATOMS: atom_id res chain seq x y z
N MET A 1 26.47 65.15 -14.78
CA MET A 1 25.49 66.25 -14.64
C MET A 1 24.84 66.51 -15.98
N HIS A 2 23.60 66.06 -16.17
CA HIS A 2 22.49 66.81 -16.78
C HIS A 2 21.25 65.91 -16.73
N MET A 3 20.28 66.36 -15.95
CA MET A 3 18.96 65.77 -15.77
C MET A 3 18.13 66.00 -17.04
N MET A 4 17.28 65.03 -17.39
CA MET A 4 16.05 65.35 -18.12
C MET A 4 14.94 64.38 -17.72
N ASN A 5 14.00 64.99 -17.00
CA ASN A 5 12.77 64.46 -16.43
C ASN A 5 11.69 64.43 -17.53
N ARG A 6 10.95 63.32 -17.69
CA ARG A 6 9.69 63.31 -18.44
C ARG A 6 8.64 62.51 -17.68
N SER A 7 7.77 63.27 -17.02
CA SER A 7 6.47 62.86 -16.51
C SER A 7 5.55 62.43 -17.65
N TYR A 8 4.88 61.30 -17.47
CA TYR A 8 3.60 61.00 -18.12
C TYR A 8 2.63 60.54 -17.05
N GLY A 9 1.57 61.31 -16.89
CA GLY A 9 0.43 60.99 -16.06
C GLY A 9 -0.81 60.74 -16.92
N ILE A 10 -1.72 59.94 -16.34
CA ILE A 10 -3.16 59.85 -16.59
C ILE A 10 -3.58 58.95 -17.77
N CYS A 11 -4.12 57.77 -17.43
CA CYS A 11 -5.51 57.34 -17.70
C CYS A 11 -5.61 55.89 -17.16
N GLY A 12 -6.20 55.60 -16.01
CA GLY A 12 -7.62 55.79 -15.77
C GLY A 12 -8.42 54.66 -16.44
N LEU A 13 -8.22 53.41 -16.00
CA LEU A 13 -9.15 52.31 -16.32
C LEU A 13 -9.57 51.61 -15.02
N LEU A 14 -10.65 52.13 -14.44
CA LEU A 14 -11.48 51.44 -13.45
C LEU A 14 -12.22 50.31 -14.17
N LEU A 15 -11.88 49.06 -13.84
CA LEU A 15 -12.75 47.91 -14.06
C LEU A 15 -13.23 47.43 -12.69
N LEU A 16 -14.44 47.86 -12.34
CA LEU A 16 -15.27 47.22 -11.34
C LEU A 16 -15.84 45.94 -11.98
N SER A 17 -15.34 44.78 -11.57
CA SER A 17 -16.06 43.51 -11.70
C SER A 17 -16.35 42.98 -10.30
N SER A 18 -17.61 43.19 -9.88
CA SER A 18 -18.22 42.52 -8.76
C SER A 18 -18.30 41.02 -9.00
N GLY A 19 -18.01 40.25 -7.95
CA GLY A 19 -18.70 38.99 -7.64
C GLY A 19 -18.35 37.76 -8.48
N CYS A 20 -17.40 36.97 -7.97
CA CYS A 20 -17.66 35.60 -7.54
C CYS A 20 -16.58 35.27 -6.50
N GLY A 21 -16.96 35.37 -5.23
CA GLY A 21 -16.22 34.72 -4.15
C GLY A 21 -16.34 33.22 -4.39
N LEU A 22 -15.25 32.61 -4.84
CA LEU A 22 -15.03 31.20 -4.58
C LEU A 22 -14.47 31.14 -3.16
N GLU A 23 -15.36 31.01 -2.19
CA GLU A 23 -14.99 30.35 -0.94
C GLU A 23 -14.53 28.93 -1.31
N PRO A 24 -13.34 28.49 -0.87
CA PRO A 24 -12.97 27.09 -0.98
C PRO A 24 -14.00 26.29 -0.18
N VAL A 25 -14.82 25.51 -0.88
CA VAL A 25 -15.67 24.50 -0.26
C VAL A 25 -14.79 23.27 -0.06
N GLY A 26 -14.38 23.02 1.19
CA GLY A 26 -13.64 21.83 1.60
C GLY A 26 -12.54 22.13 2.59
N GLU A 27 -12.92 22.29 3.86
CA GLU A 27 -11.99 22.26 4.99
C GLU A 27 -11.60 20.79 5.27
N GLY A 28 -10.30 20.49 5.29
CA GLY A 28 -9.75 19.28 5.93
C GLY A 28 -9.14 18.24 4.99
N GLY A 29 -7.88 18.44 4.63
CA GLY A 29 -7.06 17.45 3.93
C GLY A 29 -5.74 18.06 3.50
N GLY A 30 -4.97 18.55 4.49
CA GLY A 30 -3.63 19.07 4.21
C GLY A 30 -2.74 17.94 3.68
N GLU A 31 -1.79 18.30 2.83
CA GLU A 31 -0.76 17.42 2.27
C GLU A 31 0.11 16.73 3.36
N ASP A 32 -0.13 17.08 4.63
CA ASP A 32 0.52 16.61 5.86
C ASP A 32 -0.40 15.73 6.75
N ALA A 33 -1.53 15.22 6.23
CA ALA A 33 -2.44 14.37 7.00
C ALA A 33 -2.31 12.89 6.62
N ILE A 34 -2.39 12.02 7.62
CA ILE A 34 -2.46 10.56 7.40
C ILE A 34 -3.86 10.23 6.84
N PRO A 35 -3.97 9.53 5.69
CA PRO A 35 -5.26 9.14 5.14
C PRO A 35 -6.07 8.26 6.11
N PRO A 36 -7.41 8.35 6.16
CA PRO A 36 -8.22 7.58 7.10
C PRO A 36 -8.01 6.08 7.07
N ALA A 37 -7.83 5.47 5.88
CA ALA A 37 -7.57 4.04 5.76
C ALA A 37 -6.19 3.64 6.34
N VAL A 38 -5.19 4.52 6.20
CA VAL A 38 -3.86 4.32 6.81
C VAL A 38 -3.96 4.46 8.33
N GLN A 39 -4.76 5.42 8.80
CA GLN A 39 -5.00 5.59 10.22
C GLN A 39 -5.69 4.37 10.81
N GLN A 40 -6.73 3.84 10.15
CA GLN A 40 -7.40 2.61 10.55
C GLN A 40 -6.42 1.43 10.63
N ALA A 41 -5.57 1.26 9.62
CA ALA A 41 -4.54 0.22 9.61
C ALA A 41 -3.56 0.37 10.78
N PHE A 42 -3.15 1.59 11.12
CA PHE A 42 -2.34 1.84 12.32
C PHE A 42 -3.10 1.46 13.59
N ASP A 43 -4.36 1.85 13.73
CA ASP A 43 -5.15 1.62 14.93
C ASP A 43 -5.39 0.13 15.20
N GLU A 44 -5.69 -0.64 14.16
CA GLU A 44 -5.99 -2.07 14.24
C GLU A 44 -4.75 -2.95 14.47
N SER A 45 -3.60 -2.58 13.91
CA SER A 45 -2.42 -3.47 13.87
C SER A 45 -1.19 -2.96 14.61
N CYS A 46 -1.16 -1.68 15.01
CA CYS A 46 0.01 -1.09 15.67
C CYS A 46 -0.37 -0.35 16.97
N ALA A 47 -1.46 0.41 16.96
CA ALA A 47 -1.88 1.25 18.06
C ALA A 47 -2.86 0.56 19.03
N THR A 48 -2.86 -0.78 19.07
CA THR A 48 -3.81 -1.63 19.80
C THR A 48 -3.78 -1.45 21.32
N SER A 49 -2.65 -0.97 21.86
CA SER A 49 -2.51 -0.70 23.29
C SER A 49 -1.43 0.35 23.56
N THR A 50 -1.40 0.87 24.78
CA THR A 50 -0.33 1.72 25.30
C THR A 50 1.05 1.06 25.25
N GLY A 51 1.09 -0.27 25.26
CA GLY A 51 2.31 -1.05 25.10
C GLY A 51 2.75 -1.21 23.63
N CYS A 52 1.81 -1.05 22.69
CA CYS A 52 2.05 -1.39 21.28
C CYS A 52 2.26 -0.20 20.35
N HIS A 53 1.74 1.00 20.60
CA HIS A 53 1.95 2.31 19.91
C HIS A 53 0.69 3.19 20.03
N GLY A 54 -0.28 2.84 20.88
CA GLY A 54 -1.48 3.62 21.15
C GLY A 54 -1.23 4.88 21.97
N ALA A 55 -2.30 5.62 22.25
CA ALA A 55 -2.27 6.88 22.99
C ALA A 55 -1.52 6.74 24.32
N GLY A 56 -0.52 7.61 24.54
CA GLY A 56 0.30 7.58 25.75
C GLY A 56 1.40 6.51 25.77
N ALA A 57 1.67 5.85 24.63
CA ALA A 57 2.85 5.01 24.49
C ALA A 57 4.14 5.79 24.79
N GLY A 58 5.11 5.13 25.43
CA GLY A 58 6.43 5.71 25.69
C GLY A 58 7.32 5.81 24.45
N GLN A 59 6.86 5.26 23.32
CA GLN A 59 7.49 5.36 22.01
C GLN A 59 6.66 6.27 21.09
N VAL A 60 6.87 6.17 19.77
CA VAL A 60 6.00 6.83 18.79
C VAL A 60 4.55 6.42 19.01
N VAL A 61 3.63 7.39 18.92
CA VAL A 61 2.18 7.18 19.01
C VAL A 61 1.65 7.14 17.58
N LEU A 62 0.99 6.04 17.23
CA LEU A 62 0.43 5.80 15.89
C LEU A 62 -1.11 5.89 15.87
N SER A 63 -1.73 6.07 17.03
CA SER A 63 -3.15 6.41 17.11
C SER A 63 -3.40 7.88 16.78
N ALA A 64 -4.53 8.16 16.14
CA ALA A 64 -5.00 9.52 15.99
C ALA A 64 -5.32 10.16 17.36
N PRO A 65 -5.18 11.48 17.50
CA PRO A 65 -4.69 12.44 16.49
C PRO A 65 -3.16 12.59 16.42
N GLU A 66 -2.40 11.99 17.33
CA GLU A 66 -0.94 12.22 17.45
C GLU A 66 -0.12 11.61 16.31
N SER A 67 -0.66 10.59 15.64
CA SER A 67 -0.04 9.88 14.52
C SER A 67 0.52 10.80 13.43
N GLY A 68 -0.11 11.93 13.14
CA GLY A 68 0.37 12.89 12.12
C GLY A 68 1.79 13.41 12.35
N GLN A 69 2.31 13.33 13.58
CA GLN A 69 3.70 13.72 13.89
C GLN A 69 4.75 12.85 13.17
N ILE A 70 4.41 11.64 12.74
CA ILE A 70 5.38 10.75 12.07
C ILE A 70 5.85 11.29 10.71
N LEU A 71 5.10 12.21 10.11
CA LEU A 71 5.47 12.85 8.85
C LEU A 71 6.59 13.89 9.03
N MET A 72 6.77 14.40 10.25
CA MET A 72 7.66 15.51 10.55
C MET A 72 8.76 15.16 11.55
N THR A 73 8.77 13.92 12.06
CA THR A 73 9.68 13.49 13.13
C THR A 73 10.50 12.28 12.71
N SER A 74 11.57 12.05 13.47
CA SER A 74 12.52 10.97 13.24
C SER A 74 12.58 10.05 14.44
N SER A 75 12.91 8.79 14.17
CA SER A 75 13.19 7.80 15.20
C SER A 75 14.34 8.25 16.09
N SER A 76 14.06 8.34 17.39
CA SER A 76 15.07 8.58 18.42
C SER A 76 16.05 7.41 18.58
N SER A 77 15.76 6.26 17.96
CA SER A 77 16.57 5.04 17.97
C SER A 77 17.65 5.00 16.88
N GLY A 78 17.87 6.10 16.14
CA GLY A 78 18.87 6.16 15.07
C GLY A 78 18.37 5.65 13.71
N GLY A 79 17.06 5.55 13.53
CA GLY A 79 16.42 5.02 12.33
C GLY A 79 16.12 6.02 11.21
N GLY A 80 16.44 7.30 11.39
CA GLY A 80 16.06 8.35 10.43
C GLY A 80 14.59 8.78 10.56
N PRO A 81 14.05 9.49 9.56
CA PRO A 81 12.63 9.90 9.52
C PRO A 81 11.69 8.71 9.72
N PHE A 82 10.58 8.91 10.44
CA PHE A 82 9.58 7.85 10.57
C PHE A 82 8.93 7.51 9.22
N VAL A 83 8.58 8.54 8.46
CA VAL A 83 8.03 8.42 7.11
C VAL A 83 8.76 9.40 6.19
N THR A 84 9.20 8.89 5.05
CA THR A 84 9.63 9.63 3.87
C THR A 84 8.77 9.12 2.72
N LEU A 85 7.74 9.88 2.33
CA LEU A 85 6.82 9.47 1.28
C LEU A 85 7.56 9.25 -0.04
N GLY A 86 7.27 8.15 -0.71
CA GLY A 86 7.96 7.70 -1.93
C GLY A 86 9.26 6.93 -1.69
N ASP A 87 9.69 6.74 -0.44
CA ASP A 87 10.96 6.07 -0.12
C ASP A 87 10.81 5.11 1.08
N LEU A 88 10.68 3.82 0.77
CA LEU A 88 10.55 2.75 1.77
C LEU A 88 11.85 2.52 2.55
N GLU A 89 13.02 2.77 1.95
CA GLU A 89 14.31 2.54 2.58
C GLU A 89 14.66 3.63 3.59
N ALA A 90 14.33 4.88 3.27
CA ALA A 90 14.49 6.03 4.16
C ALA A 90 13.40 6.15 5.24
N SER A 91 12.31 5.37 5.12
CA SER A 91 11.19 5.38 6.07
C SER A 91 11.36 4.36 7.18
N TYR A 92 11.62 4.81 8.40
CA TYR A 92 11.83 3.91 9.54
C TYR A 92 10.63 3.00 9.81
N ILE A 93 9.39 3.48 9.66
CA ILE A 93 8.19 2.65 9.85
C ILE A 93 8.14 1.52 8.82
N ALA A 94 8.41 1.83 7.55
CA ALA A 94 8.45 0.81 6.50
C ALA A 94 9.54 -0.23 6.80
N GLN A 95 10.74 0.21 7.19
CA GLN A 95 11.81 -0.69 7.59
C GLN A 95 11.41 -1.57 8.79
N LYS A 96 10.70 -1.02 9.78
CA LYS A 96 10.20 -1.78 10.94
C LYS A 96 9.17 -2.82 10.54
N ILE A 97 8.28 -2.53 9.62
CA ILE A 97 7.30 -3.50 9.11
C ILE A 97 7.99 -4.61 8.29
N LEU A 98 8.89 -4.22 7.39
CA LEU A 98 9.54 -5.12 6.43
C LEU A 98 10.74 -5.90 6.99
N GLY A 99 11.17 -5.60 8.22
CA GLY A 99 12.36 -6.23 8.81
C GLY A 99 13.68 -5.78 8.19
N GLY A 100 13.75 -4.52 7.76
CA GLY A 100 14.89 -3.98 7.02
C GLY A 100 16.19 -3.86 7.83
N PRO A 101 17.35 -3.67 7.17
CA PRO A 101 18.67 -3.74 7.78
C PRO A 101 18.97 -2.60 8.78
N ASN A 102 18.21 -1.51 8.74
CA ASN A 102 18.44 -0.30 9.54
C ASN A 102 17.50 -0.15 10.75
N ILE A 103 16.91 -1.24 11.23
CA ILE A 103 15.99 -1.21 12.37
C ILE A 103 16.68 -1.48 13.71
N THR A 104 16.16 -0.85 14.76
CA THR A 104 16.47 -1.27 16.13
C THR A 104 15.43 -2.31 16.59
N GLY A 105 15.92 -3.45 17.09
CA GLY A 105 15.07 -4.57 17.52
C GLY A 105 14.59 -5.42 16.35
N GLY A 106 13.48 -6.14 16.54
CA GLY A 106 12.85 -6.95 15.49
C GLY A 106 11.84 -6.17 14.63
N PRO A 107 11.27 -6.84 13.61
CA PRO A 107 10.14 -6.31 12.84
C PRO A 107 8.92 -6.03 13.74
N MET A 108 8.04 -5.14 13.28
CA MET A 108 6.81 -4.76 13.95
C MET A 108 5.58 -5.01 13.06
N PRO A 109 4.45 -5.46 13.64
CA PRO A 109 4.29 -5.82 15.05
C PRO A 109 5.05 -7.11 15.40
N PRO A 110 5.48 -7.29 16.66
CA PRO A 110 6.33 -8.41 17.08
C PRO A 110 5.55 -9.74 17.19
N SER A 111 4.23 -9.65 17.17
CA SER A 111 3.27 -10.75 17.16
C SER A 111 1.99 -10.26 16.50
N PRO A 112 1.12 -11.16 15.98
CA PRO A 112 -0.17 -10.77 15.44
C PRO A 112 -0.97 -9.92 16.43
N GLN A 113 -1.56 -8.82 15.95
CA GLN A 113 -2.38 -7.86 16.69
C GLN A 113 -3.84 -7.90 16.22
N SER A 114 -4.05 -8.14 14.92
CA SER A 114 -5.36 -8.25 14.27
C SER A 114 -5.36 -9.39 13.23
N PRO A 115 -6.52 -10.00 12.94
CA PRO A 115 -6.68 -10.88 11.77
C PRO A 115 -6.25 -10.23 10.45
N ASP A 116 -6.33 -8.90 10.35
CA ASP A 116 -6.05 -8.13 9.14
C ASP A 116 -4.64 -7.52 9.10
N ASP A 117 -3.72 -7.95 9.97
CA ASP A 117 -2.37 -7.39 10.05
C ASP A 117 -1.63 -7.35 8.72
N SER A 118 -1.82 -8.35 7.87
CA SER A 118 -1.18 -8.40 6.56
C SER A 118 -1.73 -7.32 5.62
N LEU A 119 -3.05 -7.08 5.66
CA LEU A 119 -3.70 -6.03 4.88
C LEU A 119 -3.30 -4.65 5.40
N ASN A 120 -3.31 -4.47 6.72
CA ASN A 120 -2.95 -3.21 7.36
C ASN A 120 -1.50 -2.81 7.10
N GLN A 121 -0.57 -3.77 7.17
CA GLN A 121 0.82 -3.54 6.77
C GLN A 121 0.91 -3.13 5.30
N ALA A 122 0.18 -3.80 4.39
CA ALA A 122 0.20 -3.45 2.98
C ALA A 122 -0.35 -2.04 2.71
N ILE A 123 -1.42 -1.62 3.41
CA ILE A 123 -1.97 -0.26 3.32
C ILE A 123 -0.93 0.76 3.77
N ILE A 124 -0.28 0.54 4.92
CA ILE A 124 0.74 1.44 5.46
C ILE A 124 1.95 1.51 4.53
N ILE A 125 2.45 0.37 4.06
CA ILE A 125 3.61 0.32 3.14
C ILE A 125 3.28 0.97 1.80
N GLY A 126 2.10 0.71 1.22
CA GLY A 126 1.67 1.34 -0.02
C GLY A 126 1.60 2.86 0.12
N TRP A 127 1.02 3.36 1.21
CA TRP A 127 1.00 4.79 1.49
C TRP A 127 2.40 5.39 1.60
N ILE A 128 3.31 4.76 2.35
CA ILE A 128 4.70 5.23 2.46
C ILE A 128 5.40 5.20 1.10
N ALA A 129 5.12 4.20 0.25
CA ALA A 129 5.64 4.14 -1.11
C ALA A 129 5.08 5.24 -2.04
N GLY A 130 4.12 6.05 -1.58
CA GLY A 130 3.51 7.13 -2.35
C GLY A 130 2.30 6.69 -3.18
N VAL A 131 1.74 5.50 -2.91
CA VAL A 131 0.51 5.04 -3.57
C VAL A 131 -0.65 5.95 -3.15
N PRO A 132 -1.43 6.50 -4.10
CA PRO A 132 -2.60 7.29 -3.77
C PRO A 132 -3.67 6.40 -3.12
N ILE A 133 -3.87 6.56 -1.82
CA ILE A 133 -4.95 5.88 -1.10
C ILE A 133 -6.25 6.63 -1.40
N ALA A 134 -7.15 5.99 -2.15
CA ALA A 134 -8.49 6.54 -2.34
C ALA A 134 -9.20 6.62 -0.98
N GLU A 135 -9.72 7.80 -0.64
CA GLU A 135 -10.59 8.06 0.52
C GLU A 135 -11.87 7.21 0.38
N GLY A 136 -11.80 5.95 0.79
CA GLY A 136 -12.78 4.92 0.45
C GLY A 136 -13.16 4.03 1.61
N GLY A 137 -13.87 4.61 2.58
CA GLY A 137 -14.88 3.93 3.42
C GLY A 137 -14.39 2.85 4.37
N SER A 138 -14.30 3.21 5.66
CA SER A 138 -14.27 2.27 6.79
C SER A 138 -15.45 1.31 6.70
N GLY A 139 -15.17 0.03 6.49
CA GLY A 139 -16.12 -1.06 6.68
C GLY A 139 -15.95 -1.61 8.08
N ASP A 140 -16.76 -1.12 9.03
CA ASP A 140 -16.84 -1.69 10.37
C ASP A 140 -17.34 -3.14 10.28
N GLY A 141 -16.43 -4.08 10.52
CA GLY A 141 -16.72 -5.50 10.61
C GLY A 141 -16.77 -5.95 12.07
N ASP A 142 -17.86 -5.64 12.76
CA ASP A 142 -18.18 -6.28 14.04
C ASP A 142 -18.38 -7.79 13.79
N GLY A 143 -17.36 -8.57 14.12
CA GLY A 143 -17.35 -10.03 14.06
C GLY A 143 -17.17 -10.63 15.45
N ASP A 144 -18.27 -10.74 16.18
CA ASP A 144 -18.44 -11.49 17.41
C ASP A 144 -18.34 -13.00 17.13
N GLY A 145 -17.12 -13.55 17.23
CA GLY A 145 -16.85 -14.98 17.17
C GLY A 145 -16.22 -15.48 18.47
N GLU A 146 -17.05 -15.91 19.43
CA GLU A 146 -16.57 -16.77 20.52
C GLU A 146 -16.26 -18.15 19.94
N GLY A 147 -14.97 -18.46 19.80
CA GLY A 147 -14.45 -19.77 19.40
C GLY A 147 -13.60 -20.35 20.53
N ASP A 148 -14.20 -21.28 21.25
CA ASP A 148 -13.65 -22.16 22.25
C ASP A 148 -12.51 -23.01 21.67
N GLY A 149 -11.28 -22.67 22.10
CA GLY A 149 -10.05 -23.31 21.66
C GLY A 149 -9.76 -24.62 22.39
N ASP A 150 -10.00 -25.73 21.71
CA ASP A 150 -9.46 -27.04 22.04
C ASP A 150 -8.17 -27.23 21.24
N GLY A 151 -7.06 -26.77 21.81
CA GLY A 151 -5.73 -26.88 21.22
C GLY A 151 -5.17 -28.30 21.29
N ASP A 152 -5.31 -29.03 20.21
CA ASP A 152 -4.49 -30.21 19.92
C ASP A 152 -3.39 -29.80 18.93
N GLY A 153 -2.20 -29.58 19.46
CA GLY A 153 -1.02 -29.19 18.70
C GLY A 153 -0.46 -30.34 17.87
N ASP A 154 -0.85 -30.43 16.61
CA ASP A 154 0.04 -30.74 15.51
C ASP A 154 0.53 -29.42 14.90
N GLY A 155 1.84 -29.21 14.91
CA GLY A 155 2.46 -28.05 14.29
C GLY A 155 2.26 -28.09 12.78
N GLU A 156 1.10 -27.65 12.31
CA GLU A 156 0.88 -27.16 10.96
C GLU A 156 1.95 -26.10 10.72
N PRO A 157 2.88 -26.30 9.75
CA PRO A 157 3.83 -25.25 9.41
C PRO A 157 3.02 -24.01 9.04
N ALA A 158 3.36 -22.86 9.63
CA ALA A 158 2.82 -21.57 9.20
C ALA A 158 2.82 -21.53 7.67
N PRO A 159 1.75 -21.04 7.02
CA PRO A 159 1.61 -21.11 5.56
C PRO A 159 2.88 -20.54 4.94
N THR A 160 3.69 -21.43 4.35
CA THR A 160 5.00 -21.05 3.84
C THR A 160 4.79 -20.07 2.71
N CYS A 161 5.29 -18.86 2.86
CA CYS A 161 5.33 -17.91 1.76
C CYS A 161 6.21 -18.50 0.64
N TYR A 162 5.82 -18.31 -0.61
CA TYR A 162 6.53 -18.86 -1.77
C TYR A 162 7.71 -17.99 -2.23
N ILE A 163 8.06 -17.00 -1.42
CA ILE A 163 9.29 -16.22 -1.56
C ILE A 163 9.88 -15.98 -0.16
N GLU A 164 11.20 -16.06 -0.06
CA GLU A 164 11.93 -15.77 1.19
C GLU A 164 12.35 -14.30 1.24
N ALA A 165 12.45 -13.77 2.46
CA ALA A 165 13.02 -12.45 2.68
C ALA A 165 14.57 -12.50 2.62
N PRO A 166 15.23 -11.44 2.13
CA PRO A 166 14.64 -10.20 1.60
C PRO A 166 14.18 -10.35 0.14
N VAL A 167 13.15 -9.58 -0.25
CA VAL A 167 12.74 -9.43 -1.65
C VAL A 167 13.90 -8.82 -2.47
N PRO A 168 14.27 -9.39 -3.62
CA PRO A 168 15.28 -8.80 -4.50
C PRO A 168 14.92 -7.37 -4.93
N ALA A 169 15.93 -6.51 -5.12
CA ALA A 169 15.70 -5.13 -5.59
C ALA A 169 15.06 -5.06 -6.99
N MET A 170 15.30 -6.07 -7.82
CA MET A 170 14.64 -6.27 -9.12
C MET A 170 14.27 -7.76 -9.20
N PRO A 171 13.09 -8.16 -8.71
CA PRO A 171 12.63 -9.54 -8.83
C PRO A 171 12.38 -9.88 -10.30
N SER A 172 12.63 -11.13 -10.67
CA SER A 172 12.29 -11.71 -11.98
C SER A 172 11.01 -12.52 -11.89
N TYR A 173 10.26 -12.63 -12.98
CA TYR A 173 9.04 -13.42 -12.97
C TYR A 173 9.33 -14.90 -12.73
N GLU A 174 10.28 -15.48 -13.47
CA GLU A 174 10.56 -16.91 -13.43
C GLU A 174 11.06 -17.39 -12.06
N THR A 175 11.91 -16.61 -11.40
CA THR A 175 12.54 -17.03 -10.14
C THR A 175 11.73 -16.62 -8.92
N ASP A 176 11.21 -15.40 -8.89
CA ASP A 176 10.69 -14.79 -7.67
C ASP A 176 9.16 -14.75 -7.63
N ILE A 177 8.50 -14.55 -8.78
CA ILE A 177 7.05 -14.33 -8.84
C ILE A 177 6.29 -15.60 -9.22
N TRP A 178 6.83 -16.41 -10.13
CA TRP A 178 6.18 -17.64 -10.59
C TRP A 178 5.85 -18.60 -9.43
N PRO A 179 6.73 -18.84 -8.44
CA PRO A 179 6.37 -19.66 -7.29
C PRO A 179 5.12 -19.14 -6.54
N ILE A 180 4.94 -17.82 -6.46
CA ILE A 180 3.76 -17.20 -5.86
C ILE A 180 2.54 -17.45 -6.74
N ILE A 181 2.64 -17.16 -8.04
CA ILE A 181 1.53 -17.28 -9.00
C ILE A 181 1.07 -18.73 -9.12
N GLU A 182 1.98 -19.69 -9.28
CA GLU A 182 1.67 -21.12 -9.43
C GLU A 182 0.90 -21.65 -8.22
N ASN A 183 1.37 -21.32 -7.02
CA ASN A 183 0.83 -21.91 -5.80
C ASN A 183 -0.36 -21.15 -5.19
N ARG A 184 -0.55 -19.86 -5.52
CA ARG A 184 -1.68 -19.04 -5.03
C ARG A 184 -2.80 -18.90 -6.05
N CYS A 185 -2.48 -18.87 -7.33
CA CYS A 185 -3.41 -18.50 -8.40
C CYS A 185 -3.61 -19.63 -9.41
N GLY A 186 -2.52 -20.27 -9.85
CA GLY A 186 -2.47 -21.37 -10.82
C GLY A 186 -2.96 -22.72 -10.29
N VAL A 187 -3.82 -22.72 -9.27
CA VAL A 187 -4.40 -23.94 -8.69
C VAL A 187 -5.67 -24.37 -9.42
N ALA A 188 -5.97 -25.67 -9.37
CA ALA A 188 -7.16 -26.24 -10.00
C ALA A 188 -8.46 -25.60 -9.47
N GLY A 189 -9.37 -25.24 -10.37
CA GLY A 189 -10.59 -24.50 -10.04
C GLY A 189 -10.37 -23.01 -9.77
N CYS A 190 -9.16 -22.49 -10.03
CA CYS A 190 -8.85 -21.06 -10.06
C CYS A 190 -8.30 -20.70 -11.46
N HIS A 191 -6.99 -20.53 -11.63
CA HIS A 191 -6.42 -20.11 -12.92
C HIS A 191 -5.62 -21.20 -13.65
N ALA A 192 -5.64 -22.44 -13.16
CA ALA A 192 -5.10 -23.58 -13.90
C ALA A 192 -5.96 -23.93 -15.12
N ASP A 193 -7.29 -23.87 -14.98
CA ASP A 193 -8.25 -24.48 -15.91
C ASP A 193 -9.56 -23.70 -16.13
N LEU A 194 -9.76 -22.56 -15.47
CA LEU A 194 -10.94 -21.70 -15.70
C LEU A 194 -10.70 -20.63 -16.77
N SER A 195 -11.68 -19.73 -16.94
CA SER A 195 -11.56 -18.57 -17.83
C SER A 195 -10.34 -17.73 -17.48
N GLY A 196 -9.62 -17.28 -18.51
CA GLY A 196 -8.29 -16.72 -18.40
C GLY A 196 -8.13 -15.47 -17.50
N PRO A 197 -6.88 -15.10 -17.20
CA PRO A 197 -5.67 -15.64 -17.81
C PRO A 197 -5.30 -17.02 -17.23
N LEU A 198 -4.86 -17.92 -18.12
CA LEU A 198 -4.43 -19.28 -17.76
C LEU A 198 -2.98 -19.27 -17.31
N MET A 199 -2.67 -20.11 -16.31
CA MET A 199 -1.35 -20.16 -15.68
C MET A 199 -0.71 -21.57 -15.73
N PRO A 200 -0.39 -22.13 -16.91
CA PRO A 200 0.07 -23.51 -17.01
C PRO A 200 1.56 -23.73 -16.69
N ASP A 201 2.39 -22.71 -16.92
CA ASP A 201 3.83 -22.69 -16.69
C ASP A 201 4.34 -21.24 -16.66
N ALA A 202 5.55 -20.99 -16.16
CA ALA A 202 6.09 -19.64 -15.99
C ALA A 202 6.07 -18.82 -17.29
N MET A 203 6.64 -19.34 -18.37
CA MET A 203 6.77 -18.62 -19.64
C MET A 203 5.40 -18.26 -20.23
N THR A 204 4.50 -19.24 -20.31
CA THR A 204 3.16 -19.04 -20.87
C THR A 204 2.32 -18.12 -19.99
N SER A 205 2.48 -18.19 -18.67
CA SER A 205 1.76 -17.33 -17.73
C SER A 205 2.22 -15.88 -17.82
N TYR A 206 3.53 -15.66 -17.97
CA TYR A 206 4.09 -14.33 -18.22
C TYR A 206 3.49 -13.70 -19.49
N ASP A 207 3.52 -14.44 -20.60
CA ASP A 207 2.97 -14.01 -21.90
C ASP A 207 1.45 -13.75 -21.84
N ASN A 208 0.73 -14.40 -20.93
CA ASN A 208 -0.70 -14.20 -20.72
C ASN A 208 -1.05 -13.00 -19.83
N PHE A 209 -0.09 -12.43 -19.10
CA PHE A 209 -0.33 -11.31 -18.17
C PHE A 209 0.30 -10.01 -18.63
N VAL A 210 1.59 -10.05 -18.95
CA VAL A 210 2.39 -8.84 -19.07
C VAL A 210 2.04 -8.12 -20.36
N SER A 211 1.63 -6.85 -20.24
CA SER A 211 1.11 -6.03 -21.33
C SER A 211 -0.12 -6.63 -22.05
N VAL A 212 -0.86 -7.51 -21.38
CA VAL A 212 -2.10 -8.11 -21.90
C VAL A 212 -3.31 -7.40 -21.31
N MET A 213 -4.23 -6.92 -22.16
CA MET A 213 -5.46 -6.26 -21.71
C MET A 213 -6.32 -7.19 -20.85
N ALA A 214 -6.74 -6.72 -19.66
CA ALA A 214 -7.61 -7.48 -18.79
C ALA A 214 -9.05 -7.57 -19.35
N VAL A 215 -9.65 -8.75 -19.25
CA VAL A 215 -11.07 -8.91 -19.61
C VAL A 215 -11.93 -8.27 -18.51
N GLY A 216 -12.70 -7.25 -18.88
CA GLY A 216 -13.61 -6.58 -17.95
C GLY A 216 -12.97 -5.49 -17.09
N ALA A 217 -11.81 -4.96 -17.50
CA ALA A 217 -11.23 -3.72 -17.01
C ALA A 217 -10.59 -2.95 -18.18
N ALA A 218 -10.28 -1.67 -17.98
CA ALA A 218 -9.61 -0.82 -19.00
C ALA A 218 -8.08 -0.83 -18.88
N LEU A 219 -7.54 -1.74 -18.08
CA LEU A 219 -6.13 -1.85 -17.73
C LEU A 219 -5.53 -3.14 -18.27
N ASN A 220 -4.20 -3.18 -18.42
CA ASN A 220 -3.49 -4.43 -18.63
C ASN A 220 -3.54 -5.28 -17.34
N LEU A 221 -3.48 -6.60 -17.48
CA LEU A 221 -3.36 -7.53 -16.35
C LEU A 221 -2.12 -7.17 -15.53
N VAL A 222 -0.99 -6.97 -16.20
CA VAL A 222 0.21 -6.33 -15.65
C VAL A 222 0.71 -5.28 -16.63
N GLU A 223 0.82 -4.03 -16.18
CA GLU A 223 1.49 -2.94 -16.89
C GLU A 223 2.90 -2.77 -16.31
N PRO A 224 3.97 -3.05 -17.07
CA PRO A 224 5.33 -2.81 -16.61
C PRO A 224 5.52 -1.37 -16.14
N LEU A 225 6.27 -1.19 -15.05
CA LEU A 225 6.57 0.10 -14.42
C LEU A 225 5.39 0.80 -13.73
N SER A 226 4.20 0.20 -13.68
CA SER A 226 3.05 0.82 -13.01
C SER A 226 2.12 -0.21 -12.35
N ALA A 227 2.23 -0.35 -11.03
CA ALA A 227 1.27 -1.11 -10.25
C ALA A 227 -0.15 -0.50 -10.30
N ASP A 228 -0.26 0.83 -10.36
CA ASP A 228 -1.54 1.55 -10.43
C ASP A 228 -2.25 1.37 -11.78
N ASP A 229 -1.53 1.01 -12.84
CA ASP A 229 -2.11 0.65 -14.14
C ASP A 229 -2.18 -0.88 -14.36
N SER A 230 -1.86 -1.67 -13.33
CA SER A 230 -1.87 -3.13 -13.37
C SER A 230 -3.12 -3.69 -12.71
N TYR A 231 -4.00 -4.31 -13.49
CA TYR A 231 -5.24 -4.88 -12.97
C TYR A 231 -5.01 -5.99 -11.93
N LEU A 232 -3.93 -6.77 -12.06
CA LEU A 232 -3.51 -7.75 -11.06
C LEU A 232 -3.35 -7.09 -9.69
N TRP A 233 -2.65 -5.95 -9.62
CA TRP A 233 -2.43 -5.24 -8.37
C TRP A 233 -3.76 -4.82 -7.73
N HIS A 234 -4.67 -4.26 -8.51
CA HIS A 234 -6.01 -3.93 -8.02
C HIS A 234 -6.80 -5.14 -7.54
N LYS A 235 -6.66 -6.30 -8.19
CA LYS A 235 -7.30 -7.54 -7.75
C LYS A 235 -6.70 -8.05 -6.44
N LEU A 236 -5.40 -7.88 -6.20
CA LEU A 236 -4.75 -8.25 -4.95
C LEU A 236 -5.12 -7.31 -3.80
N MET A 237 -5.24 -6.02 -4.07
CA MET A 237 -5.52 -4.99 -3.07
C MET A 237 -7.02 -4.73 -2.83
N GLY A 238 -7.91 -5.40 -3.57
CA GLY A 238 -9.35 -5.24 -3.44
C GLY A 238 -9.89 -3.91 -4.00
N THR A 239 -9.11 -3.21 -4.81
CA THR A 239 -9.45 -1.91 -5.38
C THR A 239 -9.94 -1.99 -6.83
N GLN A 240 -10.18 -3.19 -7.37
CA GLN A 240 -10.62 -3.41 -8.76
C GLN A 240 -11.86 -2.61 -9.16
N ALA A 241 -12.80 -2.37 -8.23
CA ALA A 241 -13.99 -1.60 -8.52
C ALA A 241 -13.68 -0.11 -8.84
N SER A 242 -12.59 0.44 -8.30
CA SER A 242 -12.16 1.82 -8.55
C SER A 242 -11.65 2.03 -9.98
N VAL A 243 -11.17 0.97 -10.62
CA VAL A 243 -10.64 0.99 -12.00
C VAL A 243 -11.61 0.36 -13.02
N MET A 244 -12.91 0.46 -12.72
CA MET A 244 -14.02 -0.12 -13.51
C MET A 244 -13.89 -1.64 -13.74
N GLY A 245 -13.12 -2.32 -12.88
CA GLY A 245 -13.01 -3.76 -12.84
C GLY A 245 -14.22 -4.44 -12.20
N SER A 246 -14.17 -5.76 -12.13
CA SER A 246 -15.27 -6.58 -11.61
C SER A 246 -14.78 -7.79 -10.81
N GLY A 247 -15.71 -8.40 -10.08
CA GLY A 247 -15.46 -9.55 -9.20
C GLY A 247 -14.82 -9.17 -7.87
N SER A 248 -14.47 -10.19 -7.10
CA SER A 248 -13.87 -10.04 -5.77
C SER A 248 -12.36 -9.82 -5.83
N THR A 249 -11.81 -9.41 -4.68
CA THR A 249 -10.39 -9.47 -4.35
C THR A 249 -9.88 -10.90 -4.55
N MET A 250 -8.67 -11.02 -5.09
CA MET A 250 -7.97 -12.28 -5.30
C MET A 250 -6.76 -12.35 -4.36
N PRO A 251 -6.38 -13.54 -3.88
CA PRO A 251 -6.98 -14.85 -4.13
C PRO A 251 -8.29 -15.04 -3.35
N LEU A 252 -9.21 -15.83 -3.91
CA LEU A 252 -10.42 -16.25 -3.20
C LEU A 252 -10.12 -17.26 -2.08
N THR A 253 -8.96 -17.91 -2.14
CA THR A 253 -8.51 -18.95 -1.21
C THR A 253 -7.86 -18.41 0.06
N GLY A 254 -7.74 -17.08 0.19
CA GLY A 254 -7.10 -16.39 1.31
C GLY A 254 -6.11 -15.33 0.84
N ALA A 255 -5.57 -14.56 1.78
CA ALA A 255 -4.60 -13.50 1.49
C ALA A 255 -3.22 -14.05 1.10
N LEU A 256 -2.46 -13.27 0.32
CA LEU A 256 -1.04 -13.49 0.12
C LEU A 256 -0.27 -13.16 1.41
N CYS A 257 0.92 -13.74 1.55
CA CYS A 257 1.85 -13.25 2.54
C CYS A 257 2.26 -11.79 2.23
N PRO A 258 2.55 -10.95 3.24
CA PRO A 258 3.05 -9.59 3.01
C PRO A 258 4.30 -9.53 2.10
N ILE A 259 5.22 -10.49 2.27
CA ILE A 259 6.44 -10.57 1.45
C ILE A 259 6.15 -10.92 -0.01
N GLU A 260 5.09 -11.68 -0.28
CA GLU A 260 4.64 -12.02 -1.64
C GLU A 260 4.00 -10.81 -2.32
N VAL A 261 3.18 -10.06 -1.58
CA VAL A 261 2.60 -8.78 -2.06
C VAL A 261 3.71 -7.78 -2.39
N GLN A 262 4.72 -7.66 -1.51
CA GLN A 262 5.88 -6.81 -1.75
C GLN A 262 6.66 -7.25 -3.00
N ALA A 263 6.91 -8.55 -3.16
CA ALA A 263 7.62 -9.08 -4.33
C ALA A 263 6.89 -8.75 -5.63
N ILE A 264 5.56 -8.96 -5.67
CA ILE A 264 4.74 -8.63 -6.85
C ILE A 264 4.78 -7.12 -7.14
N TYR A 265 4.64 -6.27 -6.12
CA TYR A 265 4.73 -4.83 -6.30
C TYR A 265 6.10 -4.39 -6.84
N ALA A 266 7.18 -4.92 -6.27
CA ALA A 266 8.55 -4.61 -6.69
C ALA A 266 8.82 -5.10 -8.13
N TRP A 267 8.36 -6.31 -8.48
CA TRP A 267 8.46 -6.85 -9.83
C TRP A 267 7.75 -5.96 -10.86
N ILE A 268 6.48 -5.60 -10.63
CA ILE A 268 5.73 -4.75 -11.55
C ILE A 268 6.45 -3.41 -11.75
N ASN A 269 6.81 -2.73 -10.65
CA ASN A 269 7.40 -1.39 -10.71
C ASN A 269 8.87 -1.37 -11.17
N SER A 270 9.57 -2.50 -11.13
CA SER A 270 10.92 -2.64 -11.73
C SER A 270 10.88 -3.00 -13.22
N GLY A 271 9.69 -3.09 -13.81
CA GLY A 271 9.51 -3.30 -15.25
C GLY A 271 9.01 -4.68 -15.64
N ALA A 272 8.52 -5.46 -14.67
CA ALA A 272 7.95 -6.78 -14.86
C ALA A 272 8.87 -7.69 -15.69
N GLU A 273 10.14 -7.80 -15.30
CA GLU A 273 11.10 -8.66 -16.00
C GLU A 273 10.67 -10.13 -15.96
N LEU A 274 10.87 -10.84 -17.07
CA LEU A 274 10.69 -12.30 -17.13
C LEU A 274 11.74 -13.01 -16.27
#